data_AF-A0A931SE47-F1
#
_entry.id   AF-A0A931SE47-F1
#
_cell.length_a   1.000
_cell.length_b   1.000
_cell.length_c   1.000
_cell.angle_alpha   90.00
_cell.angle_beta   90.00
_cell.angle_gamma   90.00
#
_symmetry.space_group_name_H-M   'P 1'
#
loop_
_entity.id
_entity.type
_entity.pdbx_description
1 polymer ?
#
loop_
_entity_poly.entity_id
_entity_poly.type
_entity_poly.pdbx_seq_one_letter_code
_entity_poly.pdbx_strand_id
1 'polypeptide(L)'
;MPAKKPIKINTDALRTQLKLKHLEAKAKLAQKHPHVEKFFREKRIDPGKIREHSAKIIGAGILTGSLLLGSPQNQKTLPAPQEILGQREDTGKVAGKAPKEILTQTFDEVLPERVRPLTREEEKFLENIIQNLTGVPARAALEGEHLNTTYGKIGAEQHLRRYPGDTMAVHPRVSEDDEGMAPGLGAWGYFAKSKDALTPDLVKTEEWYAVVQTLYLPDWNTRQPYLRNWYKYRKVLIVNTDNGNAVVAAIADSGPAAWTGKHFGGSPEVMNYLGGPRYKKGPVILFFVDDPENKVPLGPVEYNKISEITGLASGR
;
A
#
# COMPACT_ATOMS: atom_id res chain seq x y z
N MET A 1 -8.36 23.81 -38.78
CA MET A 1 -9.30 22.94 -38.05
C MET A 1 -9.88 23.72 -36.88
N PRO A 2 -11.22 23.85 -36.72
CA PRO A 2 -11.79 24.65 -35.64
C PRO A 2 -11.65 23.91 -34.29
N ALA A 3 -11.18 24.62 -33.27
CA ALA A 3 -11.00 24.10 -31.92
C ALA A 3 -12.36 23.73 -31.28
N LYS A 4 -12.46 22.51 -30.74
CA LYS A 4 -13.62 22.05 -29.96
C LYS A 4 -13.77 22.93 -28.70
N LYS A 5 -14.90 23.63 -28.58
CA LYS A 5 -15.27 24.38 -27.37
C LYS A 5 -15.43 23.40 -26.18
N PRO A 6 -14.94 23.76 -24.98
CA PRO A 6 -15.13 22.95 -23.79
C PRO A 6 -16.62 22.89 -23.39
N ILE A 7 -17.11 21.68 -23.15
CA ILE A 7 -18.48 21.45 -22.67
C ILE A 7 -18.55 21.98 -21.24
N LYS A 8 -19.23 23.12 -21.04
CA LYS A 8 -19.58 23.60 -19.70
C LYS A 8 -20.66 22.68 -19.13
N ILE A 9 -20.27 21.81 -18.20
CA ILE A 9 -21.21 20.99 -17.46
C ILE A 9 -22.01 21.92 -16.52
N ASN A 10 -23.33 21.93 -16.68
CA ASN A 10 -24.22 22.63 -15.76
C ASN A 10 -24.38 21.80 -14.48
N THR A 11 -23.64 22.17 -13.45
CA THR A 11 -23.57 21.49 -12.15
C THR A 11 -24.92 21.45 -11.43
N ASP A 12 -25.76 22.47 -11.61
CA ASP A 12 -27.07 22.56 -10.96
C ASP A 12 -28.08 21.62 -11.61
N ALA A 13 -28.04 21.51 -12.93
CA ALA A 13 -28.83 20.54 -13.68
C ALA A 13 -28.44 19.10 -13.26
N LEU A 14 -27.13 18.82 -13.18
CA LEU A 14 -26.63 17.51 -12.73
C LEU A 14 -27.05 17.19 -11.29
N ARG A 15 -26.93 18.16 -10.37
CA ARG A 15 -27.33 17.99 -8.96
C ARG A 15 -28.82 17.69 -8.84
N THR A 16 -29.65 18.36 -9.63
CA THR A 16 -31.10 18.15 -9.66
C THR A 16 -31.44 16.75 -10.19
N GLN A 17 -30.80 16.31 -11.27
CA GLN A 17 -30.96 14.96 -11.81
C GLN A 17 -30.54 13.88 -10.80
N LEU A 18 -29.43 14.08 -10.10
CA LEU A 18 -28.96 13.15 -9.06
C LEU A 18 -29.96 13.06 -7.89
N LYS A 19 -30.55 14.17 -7.46
CA LYS A 19 -31.59 14.17 -6.42
C LYS A 19 -32.83 13.40 -6.86
N LEU A 20 -33.27 13.59 -8.11
CA LEU A 20 -34.41 12.85 -8.67
C LEU A 20 -34.13 11.34 -8.71
N LYS A 21 -32.94 10.96 -9.21
CA LYS A 21 -32.52 9.54 -9.26
C LYS A 21 -32.42 8.92 -7.88
N HIS A 22 -31.97 9.67 -6.88
CA HIS A 22 -31.94 9.22 -5.50
C HIS A 22 -33.34 8.93 -4.94
N LEU A 23 -34.32 9.82 -5.19
CA LEU A 23 -35.71 9.62 -4.78
C LEU A 23 -36.36 8.44 -5.51
N GLU A 24 -36.14 8.31 -6.81
CA GLU A 24 -36.60 7.16 -7.61
C GLU A 24 -36.05 5.84 -7.07
N ALA A 25 -34.76 5.79 -6.73
CA ALA A 25 -34.13 4.59 -6.18
C ALA A 25 -34.71 4.22 -4.81
N LYS A 26 -34.97 5.22 -3.95
CA LYS A 26 -35.59 5.01 -2.63
C LYS A 26 -37.02 4.46 -2.77
N ALA A 27 -37.81 5.02 -3.69
CA ALA A 27 -39.16 4.54 -3.98
C ALA A 27 -39.16 3.11 -4.57
N LYS A 28 -38.25 2.81 -5.50
CA LYS A 28 -38.10 1.46 -6.07
C LYS A 28 -37.70 0.42 -5.03
N LEU A 29 -36.82 0.78 -4.09
CA LEU A 29 -36.40 -0.10 -3.00
C LEU A 29 -37.57 -0.42 -2.08
N ALA A 30 -38.35 0.59 -1.68
CA ALA A 30 -39.57 0.44 -0.89
C ALA A 30 -40.60 -0.49 -1.57
N GLN A 31 -40.83 -0.26 -2.87
CA GLN A 31 -41.79 -1.05 -3.64
C GLN A 31 -41.37 -2.51 -3.82
N LYS A 32 -40.10 -2.78 -4.14
CA LYS A 32 -39.61 -4.13 -4.40
C LYS A 32 -39.29 -4.92 -3.14
N HIS A 33 -38.89 -4.25 -2.07
CA HIS A 33 -38.45 -4.88 -0.83
C HIS A 33 -39.07 -4.21 0.41
N PRO A 34 -40.39 -4.38 0.65
CA PRO A 34 -41.08 -3.71 1.76
C PRO A 34 -40.52 -4.08 3.15
N HIS A 35 -40.00 -5.30 3.29
CA HIS A 35 -39.36 -5.77 4.53
C HIS A 35 -38.04 -5.03 4.83
N VAL A 36 -37.30 -4.61 3.79
CA VAL A 36 -36.07 -3.82 3.94
C VAL A 36 -36.40 -2.39 4.38
N GLU A 37 -37.46 -1.79 3.82
CA GLU A 37 -37.92 -0.48 4.26
C GLU A 37 -38.39 -0.51 5.72
N LYS A 38 -39.16 -1.53 6.11
CA LYS A 38 -39.60 -1.75 7.49
C LYS A 38 -38.41 -1.87 8.44
N PHE A 39 -37.42 -2.69 8.09
CA PHE A 39 -36.17 -2.83 8.85
C PHE A 39 -35.44 -1.48 9.04
N PHE A 40 -35.29 -0.70 7.96
CA PHE A 40 -34.61 0.59 8.03
C PHE A 40 -35.37 1.61 8.90
N ARG A 41 -36.72 1.63 8.81
CA ARG A 41 -37.56 2.49 9.68
C ARG A 41 -37.45 2.09 11.15
N GLU A 42 -37.53 0.79 11.45
CA GLU A 42 -37.41 0.27 12.83
C GLU A 42 -36.04 0.58 13.44
N LYS A 43 -34.97 0.50 12.63
CA LYS A 43 -33.60 0.80 13.06
C LYS A 43 -33.23 2.29 12.97
N ARG A 44 -34.17 3.17 12.57
CA ARG A 44 -33.96 4.61 12.35
C ARG A 44 -32.77 4.93 11.41
N ILE A 45 -32.53 4.06 10.42
CA ILE A 45 -31.47 4.24 9.43
C ILE A 45 -32.08 4.85 8.17
N ASP A 46 -31.56 6.00 7.72
CA ASP A 46 -31.96 6.55 6.42
C ASP A 46 -31.18 5.85 5.29
N PRO A 47 -31.85 5.20 4.33
CA PRO A 47 -31.20 4.57 3.19
C PRO A 47 -30.27 5.52 2.41
N GLY A 48 -30.61 6.82 2.35
CA GLY A 48 -29.77 7.82 1.67
C GLY A 48 -28.49 8.18 2.43
N LYS A 49 -28.41 7.84 3.71
CA LYS A 49 -27.24 8.02 4.57
C LYS A 49 -26.57 6.69 4.91
N ILE A 50 -26.87 5.61 4.17
CA ILE A 50 -26.25 4.30 4.41
C ILE A 50 -24.74 4.43 4.38
N ARG A 51 -24.11 5.20 3.49
CA ARG A 51 -22.64 5.38 3.53
C ARG A 51 -22.12 5.96 4.85
N GLU A 52 -22.83 6.94 5.40
CA GLU A 52 -22.49 7.58 6.69
C GLU A 52 -22.75 6.64 7.88
N HIS A 53 -23.84 5.86 7.83
CA HIS A 53 -24.19 4.88 8.86
C HIS A 53 -23.37 3.58 8.75
N SER A 54 -22.93 3.21 7.56
CA SER A 54 -22.10 2.03 7.30
C SER A 54 -20.75 2.17 7.97
N ALA A 55 -20.12 3.35 7.90
CA ALA A 55 -18.85 3.57 8.58
C ALA A 55 -18.95 3.36 10.11
N LYS A 56 -20.11 3.70 10.71
CA LYS A 56 -20.37 3.52 12.15
C LYS A 56 -20.86 2.12 12.53
N ILE A 57 -21.65 1.46 11.68
CA ILE A 57 -22.26 0.14 11.96
C ILE A 57 -21.33 -1.01 11.56
N ILE A 58 -20.51 -0.87 10.51
CA ILE A 58 -19.48 -1.86 10.13
C ILE A 58 -18.44 -1.99 11.25
N GLY A 59 -18.08 -0.88 11.92
CA GLY A 59 -17.16 -0.90 13.05
C GLY A 59 -17.69 -1.62 14.30
N ALA A 60 -19.01 -1.62 14.54
CA ALA A 60 -19.62 -2.20 15.74
C ALA A 60 -20.21 -3.61 15.53
N GLY A 61 -20.79 -3.88 14.35
CA GLY A 61 -21.47 -5.15 14.07
C GLY A 61 -20.55 -6.33 13.74
N ILE A 62 -19.36 -6.06 13.18
CA ILE A 62 -18.36 -7.10 12.88
C ILE A 62 -17.75 -7.64 14.17
N LEU A 63 -17.53 -6.79 15.17
CA LEU A 63 -16.95 -7.22 16.45
C LEU A 63 -17.85 -8.22 17.20
N THR A 64 -19.18 -8.09 17.12
CA THR A 64 -20.11 -9.01 17.80
C THR A 64 -20.41 -10.28 16.99
N GLY A 65 -20.45 -10.21 15.66
CA GLY A 65 -20.71 -11.38 14.80
C GLY A 65 -19.57 -12.40 14.78
N SER A 66 -18.33 -11.92 14.86
CA SER A 66 -17.14 -12.80 14.87
C SER A 66 -16.96 -13.56 16.18
N LEU A 67 -17.47 -13.05 17.30
CA LEU A 67 -17.40 -13.70 18.62
C LEU A 67 -18.32 -14.94 18.73
N LEU A 68 -19.35 -15.07 17.88
CA LEU A 68 -20.37 -16.13 18.01
C LEU A 68 -20.20 -17.29 17.00
N LEU A 69 -19.33 -17.16 16.00
CA LEU A 69 -19.20 -18.15 14.91
C LEU A 69 -17.77 -18.71 14.71
N GLY A 70 -16.82 -18.32 15.56
CA GLY A 70 -15.46 -18.88 15.55
C GLY A 70 -15.35 -20.17 16.36
N SER A 71 -15.12 -21.30 15.69
CA SER A 71 -14.58 -22.50 16.34
C SER A 71 -13.21 -22.16 16.96
N PRO A 72 -12.92 -22.55 18.22
CA PRO A 72 -11.66 -22.23 18.87
C PRO A 72 -10.54 -23.12 18.30
N GLN A 73 -9.92 -22.68 17.21
CA GLN A 73 -8.65 -23.24 16.74
C GLN A 73 -7.62 -22.12 16.65
N ASN A 74 -6.77 -22.05 17.69
CA ASN A 74 -5.44 -21.40 17.69
C ASN A 74 -5.29 -20.07 16.93
N GLN A 75 -6.25 -19.15 17.03
CA GLN A 75 -6.02 -17.78 16.62
C GLN A 75 -5.36 -17.04 17.79
N LYS A 76 -4.09 -16.66 17.64
CA LYS A 76 -3.46 -15.69 18.53
C LYS A 76 -4.31 -14.42 18.49
N THR A 77 -4.88 -14.02 19.63
CA THR A 77 -5.60 -12.75 19.74
C THR A 77 -4.59 -11.62 19.51
N LEU A 78 -4.86 -10.77 18.53
CA LEU A 78 -4.03 -9.57 18.30
C LEU A 78 -4.21 -8.60 19.47
N PRO A 79 -3.13 -7.99 19.99
CA PRO A 79 -3.23 -6.96 21.02
C PRO A 79 -3.90 -5.70 20.47
N ALA A 80 -4.36 -4.82 21.35
CA ALA A 80 -4.85 -3.52 20.89
C ALA A 80 -3.66 -2.65 20.44
N PRO A 81 -3.73 -1.93 19.30
CA PRO A 81 -2.62 -1.09 18.84
C PRO A 81 -2.12 -0.09 19.89
N GLN A 82 -3.04 0.42 20.72
CA GLN A 82 -2.72 1.35 21.81
C GLN A 82 -1.88 0.72 22.91
N GLU A 83 -1.95 -0.60 23.13
CA GLU A 83 -1.14 -1.30 24.13
C GLU A 83 0.33 -1.37 23.69
N ILE A 84 0.56 -1.59 22.39
CA ILE A 84 1.91 -1.57 21.80
C ILE A 84 2.47 -0.14 21.77
N LEU A 85 1.62 0.83 21.42
CA LEU A 85 2.03 2.23 21.31
C LEU A 85 2.13 2.94 22.67
N GLY A 86 1.40 2.46 23.69
CA GLY A 86 1.29 3.04 25.02
C GLY A 86 2.58 3.01 25.86
N GLN A 87 3.65 2.38 25.35
CA GLN A 87 5.01 2.54 25.91
C GLN A 87 5.67 3.88 25.51
N ARG A 88 5.01 4.72 24.70
CA ARG A 88 5.40 6.14 24.47
C ARG A 88 4.74 7.04 25.52
N GLU A 89 5.49 7.46 26.54
CA GLU A 89 5.08 8.61 27.36
C GLU A 89 5.13 9.91 26.55
N ASP A 90 4.11 10.75 26.76
CA ASP A 90 3.77 12.01 26.06
C ASP A 90 4.76 13.18 26.26
N THR A 91 6.03 12.92 26.57
CA THR A 91 7.01 13.96 26.99
C THR A 91 8.32 13.99 26.21
N GLY A 92 8.41 13.33 25.05
CA GLY A 92 9.63 13.39 24.22
C GLY A 92 10.86 12.73 24.87
N LYS A 93 10.66 11.97 25.95
CA LYS A 93 11.62 11.02 26.51
C LYS A 93 10.95 9.66 26.56
N VAL A 94 11.47 8.74 25.76
CA VAL A 94 10.92 7.40 25.56
C VAL A 94 11.19 6.55 26.80
N ALA A 95 10.14 5.99 27.39
CA ALA A 95 10.27 4.79 28.20
C ALA A 95 10.64 3.61 27.29
N GLY A 96 11.94 3.35 27.13
CA GLY A 96 12.48 2.00 26.99
C GLY A 96 12.99 1.51 25.62
N LYS A 97 12.31 1.72 24.48
CA LYS A 97 12.66 1.04 23.20
C LYS A 97 12.56 1.92 21.97
N ALA A 98 13.48 1.75 21.01
CA ALA A 98 13.46 2.50 19.75
C ALA A 98 12.25 2.08 18.88
N PRO A 99 11.62 2.98 18.09
CA PRO A 99 10.45 2.64 17.26
C PRO A 99 10.67 1.43 16.34
N LYS A 100 11.89 1.29 15.82
CA LYS A 100 12.31 0.16 14.99
C LYS A 100 12.30 -1.17 15.76
N GLU A 101 12.72 -1.17 17.02
CA GLU A 101 12.71 -2.36 17.89
C GLU A 101 11.28 -2.76 18.26
N ILE A 102 10.40 -1.78 18.48
CA ILE A 102 8.97 -2.02 18.71
C ILE A 102 8.35 -2.68 17.48
N LEU A 103 8.70 -2.21 16.28
CA LEU A 103 8.19 -2.78 15.05
C LEU A 103 8.63 -4.24 14.85
N THR A 104 9.91 -4.55 15.05
CA THR A 104 10.41 -5.93 14.91
C THR A 104 9.79 -6.87 15.96
N GLN A 105 9.65 -6.43 17.21
CA GLN A 105 8.96 -7.23 18.24
C GLN A 105 7.49 -7.46 17.89
N THR A 106 6.81 -6.44 17.36
CA THR A 106 5.43 -6.59 16.88
C THR A 106 5.34 -7.64 15.76
N PHE A 107 6.31 -7.67 14.86
CA PHE A 107 6.36 -8.69 13.80
C PHE A 107 6.56 -10.09 14.36
N ASP A 108 7.44 -10.29 15.33
CA ASP A 108 7.66 -11.60 15.97
C ASP A 108 6.39 -12.13 16.66
N GLU A 109 5.57 -11.24 17.21
CA GLU A 109 4.33 -11.60 17.91
C GLU A 109 3.18 -11.92 16.94
N VAL A 110 3.03 -11.10 15.90
CA VAL A 110 1.84 -11.04 15.02
C VAL A 110 2.02 -11.81 13.73
N LEU A 111 3.21 -11.83 13.14
CA LEU A 111 3.40 -12.51 11.87
C LEU A 111 3.40 -14.04 12.05
N PRO A 112 2.90 -14.77 11.06
CA PRO A 112 2.99 -16.22 11.07
C PRO A 112 4.45 -16.68 10.91
N GLU A 113 4.82 -17.76 11.62
CA GLU A 113 6.16 -18.36 11.55
C GLU A 113 6.60 -18.70 10.11
N ARG A 114 5.63 -19.06 9.26
CA ARG A 114 5.85 -19.31 7.83
C ARG A 114 5.15 -18.23 7.02
N VAL A 115 5.87 -17.70 6.03
CA VAL A 115 5.34 -16.74 5.06
C VAL A 115 4.06 -17.29 4.42
N ARG A 116 2.95 -16.58 4.64
CA ARG A 116 1.63 -16.79 4.05
C ARG A 116 0.93 -15.44 3.87
N PRO A 117 -0.12 -15.36 3.04
CA PRO A 117 -1.00 -14.20 3.04
C PRO A 117 -1.52 -13.87 4.44
N LEU A 118 -1.53 -12.58 4.76
CA LEU A 118 -2.09 -12.06 6.01
C LEU A 118 -3.61 -11.98 5.93
N THR A 119 -4.28 -12.11 7.08
CA THR A 119 -5.71 -11.81 7.17
C THR A 119 -5.94 -10.30 7.12
N ARG A 120 -7.19 -9.88 6.85
CA ARG A 120 -7.53 -8.45 6.81
C ARG A 120 -7.33 -7.79 8.17
N GLU A 121 -7.53 -8.53 9.26
CA GLU A 121 -7.31 -8.07 10.62
C GLU A 121 -5.81 -7.86 10.90
N GLU A 122 -4.96 -8.83 10.51
CA GLU A 122 -3.49 -8.71 10.61
C GLU A 122 -3.00 -7.51 9.79
N GLU A 123 -3.45 -7.38 8.54
CA GLU A 123 -3.13 -6.24 7.68
C GLU A 123 -3.53 -4.92 8.33
N LYS A 124 -4.77 -4.81 8.80
CA LYS A 124 -5.29 -3.56 9.35
C LYS A 124 -4.57 -3.14 10.63
N PHE A 125 -4.23 -4.11 11.46
CA PHE A 125 -3.43 -3.90 12.64
C PHE A 125 -2.03 -3.38 12.28
N LEU A 126 -1.35 -4.03 11.33
CA LEU A 126 -0.02 -3.61 10.89
C LEU A 126 -0.02 -2.24 10.19
N GLU A 127 -1.06 -1.89 9.43
CA GLU A 127 -1.21 -0.54 8.85
C GLU A 127 -1.12 0.53 9.93
N ASN A 128 -1.83 0.32 11.06
CA ASN A 128 -1.87 1.26 12.17
C ASN A 128 -0.51 1.37 12.85
N ILE A 129 0.10 0.23 13.19
CA ILE A 129 1.41 0.21 13.86
C ILE A 129 2.49 0.84 12.98
N ILE A 130 2.58 0.44 11.71
CA ILE A 130 3.57 0.96 10.77
C ILE A 130 3.39 2.47 10.59
N GLN A 131 2.16 2.96 10.39
CA GLN A 131 1.91 4.39 10.24
C GLN A 131 2.33 5.18 11.48
N ASN A 132 2.04 4.68 12.68
CA ASN A 132 2.39 5.37 13.92
C ASN A 132 3.89 5.37 14.25
N LEU A 133 4.61 4.31 13.83
CA LEU A 133 6.05 4.18 14.08
C LEU A 133 6.91 4.84 13.01
N THR A 134 6.46 4.84 11.75
CA THR A 134 7.24 5.35 10.61
C THR A 134 6.78 6.72 10.12
N GLY A 135 5.55 7.13 10.43
CA GLY A 135 4.92 8.32 9.84
C GLY A 135 4.44 8.13 8.39
N VAL A 136 4.72 6.99 7.76
CA VAL A 136 4.30 6.70 6.38
C VAL A 136 2.86 6.20 6.36
N PRO A 137 1.94 6.78 5.56
CA PRO A 137 0.55 6.35 5.48
C PRO A 137 0.41 5.04 4.69
N ALA A 138 0.86 3.93 5.29
CA ALA A 138 0.86 2.61 4.67
C ALA A 138 -0.54 1.98 4.66
N ARG A 139 -0.89 1.32 3.55
CA ARG A 139 -2.17 0.63 3.32
C ARG A 139 -1.94 -0.72 2.66
N ALA A 140 -2.53 -1.78 3.19
CA ALA A 140 -2.53 -3.07 2.52
C ALA A 140 -3.32 -3.01 1.21
N ALA A 141 -4.48 -2.34 1.21
CA ALA A 141 -5.31 -2.08 0.03
C ALA A 141 -5.51 -0.58 -0.20
N LEU A 142 -5.43 -0.14 -1.44
CA LEU A 142 -5.54 1.28 -1.82
C LEU A 142 -6.41 1.43 -3.06
N GLU A 143 -7.36 2.38 -3.05
CA GLU A 143 -8.25 2.68 -4.19
C GLU A 143 -9.02 1.45 -4.74
N GLY A 144 -9.22 0.41 -3.93
CA GLY A 144 -9.89 -0.84 -4.33
C GLY A 144 -8.96 -1.92 -4.87
N GLU A 145 -7.65 -1.66 -4.97
CA GLU A 145 -6.64 -2.63 -5.38
C GLU A 145 -5.87 -3.19 -4.19
N HIS A 146 -5.42 -4.44 -4.31
CA HIS A 146 -4.72 -5.20 -3.29
C HIS A 146 -3.75 -6.19 -3.96
N LEU A 147 -2.59 -6.43 -3.38
CA LEU A 147 -1.63 -7.42 -3.90
C LEU A 147 -2.06 -8.84 -3.50
N ASN A 148 -1.60 -9.85 -4.25
CA ASN A 148 -1.88 -11.26 -3.92
C ASN A 148 -1.43 -11.66 -2.50
N THR A 149 -0.39 -11.01 -1.99
CA THR A 149 0.02 -11.06 -0.59
C THR A 149 0.67 -9.74 -0.21
N THR A 150 0.63 -9.40 1.06
CA THR A 150 1.35 -8.26 1.66
C THR A 150 2.46 -8.70 2.61
N TYR A 151 2.55 -9.99 2.92
CA TYR A 151 3.67 -10.63 3.60
C TYR A 151 4.29 -11.68 2.69
N GLY A 152 5.58 -11.52 2.37
CA GLY A 152 6.20 -12.27 1.29
C GLY A 152 7.71 -12.30 1.38
N LYS A 153 8.32 -13.07 0.48
CA LYS A 153 9.78 -13.08 0.30
C LYS A 153 10.16 -12.09 -0.79
N ILE A 154 11.13 -11.23 -0.52
CA ILE A 154 11.73 -10.33 -1.50
C ILE A 154 13.08 -10.88 -1.98
N GLY A 155 13.44 -10.61 -3.22
CA GLY A 155 14.79 -10.87 -3.71
C GLY A 155 15.35 -9.74 -4.55
N ALA A 156 16.64 -9.83 -4.81
CA ALA A 156 17.35 -8.88 -5.64
C ALA A 156 16.99 -9.05 -7.11
N GLU A 157 16.78 -7.89 -7.73
CA GLU A 157 16.50 -7.68 -9.14
C GLU A 157 17.63 -6.82 -9.73
N GLN A 158 17.71 -6.78 -11.06
CA GLN A 158 18.77 -6.09 -11.80
C GLN A 158 18.37 -4.63 -12.07
N HIS A 159 19.33 -3.74 -12.28
CA HIS A 159 19.03 -2.39 -12.77
C HIS A 159 18.16 -2.40 -14.02
N LEU A 160 17.24 -1.46 -14.12
CA LEU A 160 16.34 -1.32 -15.26
C LEU A 160 16.86 -0.24 -16.19
N ARG A 161 16.64 -0.42 -17.50
CA ARG A 161 17.03 0.58 -18.49
C ARG A 161 16.16 1.83 -18.35
N ARG A 162 16.79 2.95 -18.03
CA ARG A 162 16.10 4.24 -17.85
C ARG A 162 15.68 4.86 -19.19
N TYR A 163 16.46 4.65 -20.25
CA TYR A 163 16.21 5.18 -21.60
C TYR A 163 16.90 4.29 -22.68
N PRO A 164 16.58 4.46 -23.98
CA PRO A 164 17.28 3.74 -25.06
C PRO A 164 18.79 4.01 -25.06
N GLY A 165 19.60 2.96 -25.00
CA GLY A 165 21.07 3.06 -24.93
C GLY A 165 21.64 3.18 -23.51
N ASP A 166 20.81 3.13 -22.47
CA ASP A 166 21.28 3.08 -21.07
C ASP A 166 22.03 1.75 -20.79
N THR A 167 23.12 1.85 -20.04
CA THR A 167 24.05 0.74 -19.74
C THR A 167 24.58 0.84 -18.32
N MET A 168 25.14 -0.25 -17.77
CA MET A 168 25.75 -0.23 -16.43
C MET A 168 26.87 0.80 -16.24
N ALA A 169 27.48 1.33 -17.31
CA ALA A 169 28.55 2.33 -17.19
C ALA A 169 28.09 3.66 -16.55
N VAL A 170 26.77 3.92 -16.54
CA VAL A 170 26.16 5.15 -16.01
C VAL A 170 25.20 4.87 -14.85
N HIS A 171 25.27 3.67 -14.27
CA HIS A 171 24.58 3.27 -13.05
C HIS A 171 25.58 3.24 -11.89
N PRO A 172 25.20 3.68 -10.68
CA PRO A 172 26.05 3.52 -9.51
C PRO A 172 26.21 2.03 -9.21
N ARG A 173 27.42 1.59 -8.86
CA ARG A 173 27.60 0.25 -8.29
C ARG A 173 27.21 0.29 -6.82
N VAL A 174 26.23 -0.51 -6.44
CA VAL A 174 25.72 -0.52 -5.07
C VAL A 174 26.59 -1.38 -4.14
N SER A 175 27.15 -2.47 -4.67
CA SER A 175 28.06 -3.36 -3.95
C SER A 175 28.96 -4.15 -4.91
N GLU A 176 29.91 -4.93 -4.38
CA GLU A 176 30.69 -5.87 -5.20
C GLU A 176 29.81 -6.97 -5.84
N ASP A 177 28.68 -7.30 -5.21
CA ASP A 177 27.71 -8.32 -5.64
C ASP A 177 26.48 -7.73 -6.36
N ASP A 178 26.65 -6.59 -7.04
CA ASP A 178 25.61 -5.93 -7.83
C ASP A 178 25.06 -6.87 -8.92
N GLU A 179 23.73 -6.93 -9.05
CA GLU A 179 23.04 -7.85 -9.98
C GLU A 179 23.17 -7.41 -11.47
N GLY A 180 23.74 -6.22 -11.71
CA GLY A 180 23.99 -5.70 -13.05
C GLY A 180 22.72 -5.17 -13.73
N MET A 181 22.72 -5.14 -15.07
CA MET A 181 21.60 -4.61 -15.86
C MET A 181 20.70 -5.75 -16.35
N ALA A 182 19.39 -5.52 -16.28
CA ALA A 182 18.40 -6.44 -16.83
C ALA A 182 18.64 -6.68 -18.35
N PRO A 183 18.53 -7.94 -18.82
CA PRO A 183 18.67 -8.23 -20.25
C PRO A 183 17.53 -7.64 -21.06
N GLY A 184 16.33 -7.56 -20.47
CA GLY A 184 15.12 -6.99 -21.06
C GLY A 184 14.77 -5.60 -20.52
N LEU A 185 13.63 -5.08 -20.99
CA LEU A 185 12.99 -3.93 -20.36
C LEU A 185 12.05 -4.41 -19.26
N GLY A 186 11.85 -3.59 -18.23
CA GLY A 186 10.80 -3.83 -17.26
C GLY A 186 9.41 -3.75 -17.89
N ALA A 187 8.37 -4.13 -17.13
CA ALA A 187 6.97 -4.22 -17.56
C ALA A 187 6.40 -2.92 -18.15
N TRP A 188 7.02 -1.78 -17.83
CA TRP A 188 6.63 -0.46 -18.33
C TRP A 188 7.55 0.11 -19.42
N GLY A 189 8.55 -0.65 -19.88
CA GLY A 189 9.52 -0.20 -20.86
C GLY A 189 10.57 0.70 -20.23
N TYR A 190 11.04 1.69 -21.00
CA TYR A 190 11.92 2.74 -20.49
C TYR A 190 11.19 3.72 -19.59
N PHE A 191 11.91 4.30 -18.63
CA PHE A 191 11.43 5.39 -17.78
C PHE A 191 11.29 6.70 -18.55
N ALA A 192 12.24 6.98 -19.44
CA ALA A 192 12.26 8.14 -20.33
C ALA A 192 12.40 7.71 -21.81
N LYS A 193 11.91 8.56 -22.72
CA LYS A 193 11.98 8.30 -24.17
C LYS A 193 13.38 8.45 -24.75
N SER A 194 14.25 9.21 -24.08
CA SER A 194 15.63 9.48 -24.46
C SER A 194 16.43 9.87 -23.22
N LYS A 195 17.76 9.94 -23.35
CA LYS A 195 18.65 10.44 -22.29
C LYS A 195 18.29 11.87 -21.87
N ASP A 196 17.99 12.74 -22.84
CA ASP A 196 17.66 14.15 -22.59
C ASP A 196 16.31 14.32 -21.86
N ALA A 197 15.40 13.35 -22.01
CA ALA A 197 14.12 13.34 -21.31
C ALA A 197 14.19 12.69 -19.91
N LEU A 198 15.37 12.22 -19.49
CA LEU A 198 15.55 11.60 -18.16
C LEU A 198 15.61 12.69 -17.09
N THR A 199 14.66 12.64 -16.15
CA THR A 199 14.62 13.57 -15.01
C THR A 199 15.27 12.94 -13.77
N PRO A 200 15.71 13.76 -12.79
CA PRO A 200 16.19 13.25 -11.51
C PRO A 200 15.17 12.34 -10.79
N ASP A 201 13.88 12.65 -10.91
CA ASP A 201 12.82 11.83 -10.32
C ASP A 201 12.74 10.44 -10.97
N LEU A 202 12.93 10.35 -12.29
CA LEU A 202 12.96 9.06 -12.99
C LEU A 202 14.22 8.25 -12.64
N VAL A 203 15.35 8.92 -12.40
CA VAL A 203 16.54 8.26 -11.85
C VAL A 203 16.24 7.68 -10.48
N LYS A 204 15.67 8.47 -9.56
CA LYS A 204 15.27 8.00 -8.23
C LYS A 204 14.22 6.90 -8.27
N THR A 205 13.31 6.94 -9.25
CA THR A 205 12.27 5.92 -9.42
C THR A 205 12.88 4.57 -9.78
N GLU A 206 13.95 4.57 -10.59
CA GLU A 206 14.70 3.35 -10.90
C GLU A 206 15.65 2.95 -9.77
N GLU A 207 16.37 3.88 -9.16
CA GLU A 207 17.22 3.61 -8.00
C GLU A 207 16.41 2.95 -6.85
N TRP A 208 15.20 3.43 -6.58
CA TRP A 208 14.33 2.93 -5.52
C TRP A 208 13.09 2.25 -6.09
N TYR A 209 13.27 1.25 -6.96
CA TYR A 209 12.15 0.50 -7.50
C TYR A 209 11.82 -0.79 -6.73
N ALA A 210 10.54 -1.15 -6.79
CA ALA A 210 9.98 -2.43 -6.35
C ALA A 210 9.39 -3.20 -7.53
N VAL A 211 9.32 -4.53 -7.37
CA VAL A 211 8.68 -5.45 -8.30
C VAL A 211 7.58 -6.19 -7.55
N VAL A 212 6.38 -6.22 -8.15
CA VAL A 212 5.24 -6.95 -7.60
C VAL A 212 4.60 -7.85 -8.65
N GLN A 213 3.94 -8.91 -8.18
CA GLN A 213 3.40 -10.00 -8.99
C GLN A 213 2.10 -9.64 -9.73
N THR A 214 2.09 -8.55 -10.51
CA THR A 214 0.86 -8.06 -11.17
C THR A 214 0.24 -9.08 -12.13
N LEU A 215 1.07 -9.88 -12.82
CA LEU A 215 0.65 -10.95 -13.74
C LEU A 215 -0.18 -12.06 -13.08
N TYR A 216 -0.12 -12.16 -11.74
CA TYR A 216 -0.83 -13.17 -10.97
C TYR A 216 -2.04 -12.60 -10.22
N LEU A 217 -2.39 -11.33 -10.44
CA LEU A 217 -3.62 -10.77 -9.88
C LEU A 217 -4.83 -11.53 -10.45
N PRO A 218 -5.87 -11.80 -9.64
CA PRO A 218 -6.97 -12.68 -10.02
C PRO A 218 -7.74 -12.20 -11.27
N ASP A 219 -7.74 -10.90 -11.51
CA ASP A 219 -8.43 -10.23 -12.61
C ASP A 219 -7.46 -9.52 -13.56
N TRP A 220 -6.17 -9.90 -13.54
CA TRP A 220 -5.19 -9.40 -14.49
C TRP A 220 -5.67 -9.57 -15.92
N ASN A 221 -6.16 -10.77 -16.30
CA ASN A 221 -6.57 -11.08 -17.66
C ASN A 221 -7.78 -10.28 -18.17
N THR A 222 -8.57 -9.68 -17.29
CA THR A 222 -9.77 -8.91 -17.65
C THR A 222 -9.60 -7.40 -17.47
N ARG A 223 -8.75 -6.96 -16.52
CA ARG A 223 -8.48 -5.55 -16.21
C ARG A 223 -7.06 -5.10 -16.56
N GLN A 224 -6.30 -5.87 -17.34
CA GLN A 224 -4.86 -5.67 -17.60
C GLN A 224 -4.47 -4.21 -17.93
N PRO A 225 -5.14 -3.48 -18.86
CA PRO A 225 -4.73 -2.12 -19.19
C PRO A 225 -4.90 -1.16 -18.02
N TYR A 226 -5.96 -1.32 -17.24
CA TYR A 226 -6.23 -0.51 -16.06
C TYR A 226 -5.21 -0.83 -14.95
N LEU A 227 -5.05 -2.11 -14.60
CA LEU A 227 -4.15 -2.54 -13.52
C LEU A 227 -2.71 -2.16 -13.83
N ARG A 228 -2.24 -2.43 -15.06
CA ARG A 228 -0.90 -2.04 -15.49
C ARG A 228 -0.64 -0.55 -15.27
N ASN A 229 -1.60 0.32 -15.57
CA ASN A 229 -1.44 1.75 -15.39
C ASN A 229 -1.57 2.17 -13.91
N TRP A 230 -2.46 1.53 -13.16
CA TRP A 230 -2.69 1.83 -11.75
C TRP A 230 -1.49 1.51 -10.87
N TYR A 231 -0.82 0.38 -11.15
CA TYR A 231 0.37 -0.06 -10.41
C TYR A 231 1.63 0.70 -10.82
N LYS A 232 1.69 1.25 -12.04
CA LYS A 232 2.89 1.92 -12.55
C LYS A 232 3.32 3.07 -11.64
N TYR A 233 4.53 2.96 -11.09
CA TYR A 233 5.17 3.95 -10.22
C TYR A 233 4.39 4.29 -8.95
N ARG A 234 3.42 3.45 -8.57
CA ARG A 234 2.75 3.58 -7.28
C ARG A 234 3.78 3.33 -6.17
N LYS A 235 3.75 4.16 -5.13
CA LYS A 235 4.67 4.02 -4.00
C LYS A 235 4.22 2.87 -3.10
N VAL A 236 5.20 2.10 -2.65
CA VAL A 236 5.04 1.03 -1.66
C VAL A 236 6.06 1.21 -0.57
N LEU A 237 5.67 0.90 0.65
CA LEU A 237 6.57 0.76 1.79
C LEU A 237 6.94 -0.71 1.91
N ILE A 238 8.24 -1.00 1.87
CA ILE A 238 8.80 -2.32 2.09
C ILE A 238 9.50 -2.31 3.43
N VAL A 239 9.16 -3.24 4.31
CA VAL A 239 9.78 -3.39 5.64
C VAL A 239 10.34 -4.79 5.77
N ASN A 240 11.65 -4.90 6.03
CA ASN A 240 12.29 -6.16 6.39
C ASN A 240 11.82 -6.56 7.79
N THR A 241 11.18 -7.71 7.91
CA THR A 241 10.56 -8.13 9.16
C THR A 241 11.58 -8.56 10.21
N ASP A 242 12.77 -8.99 9.78
CA ASP A 242 13.81 -9.49 10.69
C ASP A 242 14.57 -8.36 11.38
N ASN A 243 14.73 -7.22 10.71
CA ASN A 243 15.55 -6.13 11.22
C ASN A 243 14.85 -4.77 11.27
N GLY A 244 13.64 -4.62 10.73
CA GLY A 244 12.87 -3.38 10.73
C GLY A 244 13.40 -2.28 9.80
N ASN A 245 14.36 -2.55 8.91
CA ASN A 245 14.74 -1.59 7.88
C ASN A 245 13.53 -1.38 6.95
N ALA A 246 13.21 -0.12 6.67
CA ALA A 246 12.04 0.27 5.90
C ALA A 246 12.44 1.22 4.77
N VAL A 247 11.87 1.01 3.58
CA VAL A 247 12.17 1.80 2.38
C VAL A 247 10.88 2.08 1.61
N VAL A 248 10.72 3.31 1.12
CA VAL A 248 9.66 3.65 0.17
C VAL A 248 10.21 3.48 -1.23
N ALA A 249 9.55 2.64 -2.02
CA ALA A 249 9.96 2.32 -3.39
C ALA A 249 8.80 2.55 -4.36
N ALA A 250 9.11 2.78 -5.63
CA ALA A 250 8.12 2.87 -6.70
C ALA A 250 7.99 1.54 -7.41
N ILE A 251 6.78 1.05 -7.65
CA ILE A 251 6.63 -0.18 -8.44
C ILE A 251 7.04 0.14 -9.89
N ALA A 252 8.17 -0.42 -10.36
CA ALA A 252 8.72 -0.17 -11.69
C ALA A 252 8.97 -1.44 -12.55
N ASP A 253 8.66 -2.63 -12.02
CA ASP A 253 8.51 -3.84 -12.83
C ASP A 253 7.40 -4.77 -12.31
N SER A 254 7.09 -5.80 -13.09
CA SER A 254 6.19 -6.89 -12.73
C SER A 254 6.91 -8.23 -12.65
N GLY A 255 6.65 -8.97 -11.59
CA GLY A 255 7.33 -10.21 -11.24
C GLY A 255 7.50 -10.31 -9.72
N PRO A 256 8.44 -11.11 -9.20
CA PRO A 256 9.15 -12.19 -9.88
C PRO A 256 8.20 -13.35 -10.23
N ALA A 257 8.63 -14.29 -11.06
CA ALA A 257 7.81 -15.45 -11.42
C ALA A 257 7.50 -16.32 -10.19
N ALA A 258 6.28 -16.84 -10.09
CA ALA A 258 5.80 -17.58 -8.91
C ALA A 258 6.69 -18.78 -8.54
N TRP A 259 7.26 -19.46 -9.54
CA TRP A 259 8.13 -20.63 -9.34
C TRP A 259 9.44 -20.30 -8.60
N THR A 260 9.87 -19.03 -8.55
CA THR A 260 11.09 -18.61 -7.84
C THR A 260 10.98 -18.72 -6.32
N GLY A 261 9.74 -18.83 -5.81
CA GLY A 261 9.40 -18.78 -4.38
C GLY A 261 9.51 -17.38 -3.77
N LYS A 262 9.76 -16.36 -4.60
CA LYS A 262 9.73 -14.94 -4.22
C LYS A 262 8.34 -14.37 -4.57
N HIS A 263 7.93 -13.38 -3.81
CA HIS A 263 6.65 -12.66 -4.00
C HIS A 263 6.88 -11.24 -4.48
N PHE A 264 8.03 -10.66 -4.10
CA PHE A 264 8.44 -9.31 -4.43
C PHE A 264 9.88 -9.30 -4.94
N GLY A 265 10.24 -8.20 -5.61
CA GLY A 265 11.61 -7.88 -5.97
C GLY A 265 11.93 -6.44 -5.59
N GLY A 266 13.22 -6.12 -5.45
CA GLY A 266 13.70 -4.77 -5.21
C GLY A 266 14.95 -4.49 -6.04
N SER A 267 15.15 -3.23 -6.41
CA SER A 267 16.41 -2.76 -7.01
C SER A 267 17.62 -3.11 -6.15
N PRO A 268 18.83 -3.11 -6.71
CA PRO A 268 20.05 -3.31 -5.94
C PRO A 268 20.15 -2.40 -4.69
N GLU A 269 19.74 -1.14 -4.78
CA GLU A 269 19.72 -0.18 -3.67
C GLU A 269 18.68 -0.55 -2.60
N VAL A 270 17.46 -0.92 -3.00
CA VAL A 270 16.41 -1.40 -2.09
C VAL A 270 16.93 -2.59 -1.30
N MET A 271 17.52 -3.57 -1.98
CA MET A 271 17.97 -4.79 -1.33
C MET A 271 19.18 -4.58 -0.44
N ASN A 272 20.14 -3.79 -0.90
CA ASN A 272 21.32 -3.44 -0.11
C ASN A 272 20.91 -2.69 1.17
N TYR A 273 19.96 -1.77 1.09
CA TYR A 273 19.44 -1.08 2.27
C TYR A 273 18.66 -2.01 3.22
N LEU A 274 17.79 -2.88 2.68
CA LEU A 274 16.96 -3.75 3.50
C LEU A 274 17.76 -4.78 4.30
N GLY A 275 18.81 -5.36 3.73
CA GLY A 275 19.58 -6.41 4.41
C GLY A 275 21.00 -6.64 3.90
N GLY A 276 21.48 -5.80 2.97
CA GLY A 276 22.82 -5.91 2.39
C GLY A 276 22.93 -6.87 1.20
N PRO A 277 24.13 -7.05 0.64
CA PRO A 277 24.34 -7.75 -0.64
C PRO A 277 23.90 -9.23 -0.66
N ARG A 278 23.86 -9.87 0.52
CA ARG A 278 23.46 -11.28 0.67
C ARG A 278 21.97 -11.48 0.92
N TYR A 279 21.20 -10.42 1.07
CA TYR A 279 19.77 -10.49 1.33
C TYR A 279 19.02 -10.81 0.03
N LYS A 280 18.82 -12.09 -0.29
CA LYS A 280 18.26 -12.50 -1.61
C LYS A 280 16.94 -13.26 -1.58
N LYS A 281 16.37 -13.58 -0.39
CA LYS A 281 15.05 -14.22 -0.19
C LYS A 281 14.44 -13.96 1.20
N GLY A 282 14.66 -12.78 1.77
CA GLY A 282 14.20 -12.50 3.13
C GLY A 282 12.71 -12.12 3.23
N PRO A 283 12.11 -12.30 4.40
CA PRO A 283 10.72 -11.94 4.66
C PRO A 283 10.54 -10.41 4.76
N VAL A 284 9.53 -9.90 4.07
CA VAL A 284 9.14 -8.48 4.11
C VAL A 284 7.63 -8.31 4.20
N ILE A 285 7.22 -7.21 4.81
CA ILE A 285 5.91 -6.61 4.60
C ILE A 285 6.01 -5.60 3.46
N LEU A 286 5.03 -5.62 2.55
CA LEU A 286 4.90 -4.65 1.48
C LEU A 286 3.48 -4.11 1.42
N PHE A 287 3.32 -2.83 1.74
CA PHE A 287 2.05 -2.10 1.71
C PHE A 287 2.15 -0.93 0.73
N PHE A 288 1.04 -0.49 0.15
CA PHE A 288 0.97 0.75 -0.62
C PHE A 288 1.19 1.96 0.28
N VAL A 289 1.71 3.05 -0.29
CA VAL A 289 1.75 4.35 0.38
C VAL A 289 0.61 5.21 -0.17
N ASP A 290 -0.29 5.62 0.71
CA ASP A 290 -1.38 6.56 0.43
C ASP A 290 -0.83 7.99 0.38
N ASP A 291 -0.29 8.36 -0.78
CA ASP A 291 0.38 9.65 -1.02
C ASP A 291 -0.21 10.39 -2.23
N PRO A 292 -1.47 10.88 -2.12
CA PRO A 292 -2.16 11.53 -3.24
C PRO A 292 -1.51 12.85 -3.68
N GLU A 293 -0.73 13.47 -2.78
CA GLU A 293 -0.03 14.74 -3.04
C GLU A 293 1.44 14.54 -3.43
N ASN A 294 1.90 13.30 -3.55
CA ASN A 294 3.27 12.93 -3.92
C ASN A 294 4.36 13.52 -2.99
N LYS A 295 4.08 13.62 -1.69
CA LYS A 295 4.95 14.23 -0.67
C LYS A 295 5.90 13.25 0.02
N VAL A 296 5.62 11.95 -0.01
CA VAL A 296 6.46 10.94 0.64
C VAL A 296 7.65 10.62 -0.27
N PRO A 297 8.91 10.92 0.11
CA PRO A 297 10.05 10.67 -0.78
C PRO A 297 10.30 9.17 -0.96
N LEU A 298 10.89 8.81 -2.11
CA LEU A 298 11.48 7.48 -2.30
C LEU A 298 12.77 7.35 -1.49
N GLY A 299 13.10 6.13 -1.08
CA GLY A 299 14.31 5.78 -0.36
C GLY A 299 14.08 5.37 1.10
N PRO A 300 15.17 5.32 1.89
CA PRO A 300 15.16 4.91 3.29
C PRO A 300 14.16 5.68 4.15
N VAL A 301 13.48 4.97 5.05
CA VAL A 301 12.56 5.56 6.03
C VAL A 301 13.26 5.69 7.38
N GLU A 302 13.32 6.92 7.87
CA GLU A 302 13.82 7.24 9.20
C GLU A 302 12.67 7.37 10.20
N TYR A 303 12.62 6.47 11.18
CA TYR A 303 11.55 6.36 12.18
C TYR A 303 11.38 7.61 13.07
N ASN A 304 12.36 8.53 13.10
CA ASN A 304 12.39 9.65 14.03
C ASN A 304 12.11 11.02 13.38
N LYS A 305 11.92 11.11 12.05
CA LYS A 305 11.64 12.37 11.32
C LYS A 305 10.14 12.66 11.16
N ILE A 306 9.37 12.42 12.21
CA ILE A 306 7.88 12.41 12.18
C ILE A 306 7.28 13.83 12.05
N SER A 307 8.01 14.90 12.38
CA SER A 307 7.49 16.27 12.36
C SER A 307 7.41 16.92 10.96
N GLU A 308 8.14 16.42 9.97
CA GLU A 308 8.22 17.10 8.65
C GLU A 308 7.20 16.55 7.64
N ILE A 309 6.79 15.29 7.77
CA ILE A 309 5.98 14.59 6.75
C ILE A 309 4.48 14.87 6.92
N THR A 310 4.01 15.19 8.13
CA THR A 310 2.56 15.30 8.43
C THR A 310 2.03 16.74 8.50
N GLY A 311 2.87 17.77 8.35
CA GLY A 311 2.40 19.16 8.39
C GLY A 311 1.72 19.58 9.70
N LEU A 312 1.83 18.76 10.75
CA LEU A 312 1.41 19.12 12.09
C LEU A 312 2.47 20.05 12.66
N ALA A 313 2.28 21.34 12.39
CA ALA A 313 2.99 22.41 13.06
C ALA A 313 2.98 22.14 14.56
N SER A 314 4.18 22.00 15.14
CA SER A 314 4.37 22.01 16.58
C SER A 314 3.97 23.40 17.09
N GLY A 315 2.70 23.56 17.43
CA GLY A 315 2.24 24.70 18.20
C GLY A 315 2.70 24.54 19.64
N ARG A 316 3.87 25.10 19.96
CA ARG A 316 4.21 25.69 21.26
C ARG A 316 5.13 26.86 21.06
#